data_AF-A0AAD8HXQ4-F1
#
_entry.id   AF-A0AAD8HXQ4-F1
#
_cell.length_a   1.000
_cell.length_b   1.000
_cell.length_c   1.000
_cell.angle_alpha   90.00
_cell.angle_beta   90.00
_cell.angle_gamma   90.00
#
_symmetry.space_group_name_H-M   'P 1'
#
loop_
_entity.id
_entity.type
_entity.pdbx_description
1 polymer ?
#
loop_
_entity_poly.entity_id
_entity_poly.type
_entity_poly.pdbx_seq_one_letter_code
_entity_poly.pdbx_strand_id
1 'polypeptide(L)'
;MKRMSKDKGLSAGESAALRDCVEVTDDSVYELQRSMEQMDHMEEGGTHFKFEISNVQTWVSAALTDYTTCTDGFYNVNEGNVKAKVSKYAVNVSQLTSIALTFINRYADSY
;
A
#
# COMPACT_ATOMS: atom_id res chain seq x y z
N MET A 1 11.94 -4.02 2.98
CA MET A 1 11.78 -5.30 2.25
C MET A 1 12.85 -5.54 1.17
N LYS A 2 13.23 -4.55 0.35
CA LYS A 2 14.29 -4.67 -0.71
C LYS A 2 15.66 -5.26 -0.30
N ARG A 3 16.07 -5.15 0.98
CA ARG A 3 17.30 -5.79 1.47
C ARG A 3 17.11 -7.29 1.70
N MET A 4 15.93 -7.69 2.17
CA MET A 4 15.59 -9.09 2.42
C MET A 4 15.51 -9.87 1.11
N SER A 5 15.04 -9.26 0.02
CA SER A 5 14.93 -9.93 -1.29
C SER A 5 16.27 -10.29 -1.94
N LYS A 6 17.38 -9.78 -1.39
CA LYS A 6 18.75 -10.09 -1.83
C LYS A 6 19.45 -11.14 -0.98
N ASP A 7 18.79 -11.66 0.05
CA ASP A 7 19.35 -12.69 0.92
C ASP A 7 19.45 -14.04 0.18
N LYS A 8 20.61 -14.68 0.27
CA LYS A 8 20.89 -15.98 -0.37
C LYS A 8 20.36 -17.17 0.44
N GLY A 9 19.89 -16.95 1.67
CA GLY A 9 19.35 -17.98 2.54
C GLY A 9 17.87 -18.31 2.34
N LEU A 10 17.19 -17.67 1.39
CA LEU A 10 15.76 -17.86 1.14
C LEU A 10 15.49 -19.15 0.34
N SER A 11 14.42 -19.85 0.71
CA SER A 11 13.84 -20.86 -0.16
C SER A 11 13.32 -20.23 -1.46
N ALA A 12 13.14 -21.04 -2.51
CA ALA A 12 12.59 -20.55 -3.78
C ALA A 12 11.21 -19.89 -3.61
N GLY A 13 10.35 -20.46 -2.75
CA GLY A 13 9.02 -19.93 -2.44
C GLY A 13 9.08 -18.59 -1.69
N GLU A 14 9.91 -18.48 -0.65
CA GLU A 14 10.12 -17.20 0.06
C GLU A 14 10.69 -16.12 -0.87
N SER A 15 11.62 -16.52 -1.75
CA SER A 15 12.26 -15.60 -2.68
C SER A 15 11.27 -15.07 -3.72
N ALA A 16 10.37 -15.92 -4.22
CA ALA A 16 9.30 -15.52 -5.13
C ALA A 16 8.29 -14.59 -4.44
N ALA A 17 7.69 -15.04 -3.34
CA ALA A 17 6.70 -14.25 -2.60
C ALA A 17 7.25 -12.89 -2.13
N LEU A 18 8.53 -12.83 -1.74
CA LEU A 18 9.16 -11.58 -1.34
C LEU A 18 9.44 -10.63 -2.51
N ARG A 19 9.70 -11.14 -3.72
CA ARG A 19 9.79 -10.30 -4.92
C ARG A 19 8.44 -9.71 -5.26
N ASP A 20 7.41 -10.55 -5.30
CA ASP A 20 6.04 -10.13 -5.61
C ASP A 20 5.56 -9.10 -4.58
N CYS A 21 5.83 -9.32 -3.29
CA CYS A 21 5.51 -8.34 -2.25
C CYS A 21 6.27 -7.01 -2.42
N VAL A 22 7.54 -7.04 -2.86
CA VAL A 22 8.30 -5.80 -3.13
C VAL A 22 7.71 -5.04 -4.32
N GLU A 23 7.26 -5.73 -5.36
CA GLU A 23 6.61 -5.12 -6.53
C GLU A 23 5.33 -4.39 -6.13
N VAL A 24 4.37 -5.09 -5.51
CA VAL A 24 3.10 -4.45 -5.10
C VAL A 24 3.31 -3.39 -4.01
N THR A 25 4.34 -3.52 -3.16
CA THR A 25 4.68 -2.43 -2.23
C THR A 25 5.24 -1.21 -2.96
N ASP A 26 6.03 -1.38 -4.03
CA ASP A 26 6.50 -0.25 -4.83
C ASP A 26 5.32 0.43 -5.55
N ASP A 27 4.32 -0.33 -6.01
CA ASP A 27 3.05 0.21 -6.55
C ASP A 27 2.30 1.02 -5.50
N SER A 28 2.14 0.50 -4.28
CA SER A 28 1.51 1.23 -3.17
C SER A 28 2.23 2.56 -2.85
N VAL A 29 3.56 2.61 -3.00
CA VAL A 29 4.34 3.86 -2.81
C VAL A 29 4.00 4.86 -3.90
N TYR A 30 3.93 4.41 -5.16
CA TYR A 30 3.56 5.25 -6.30
C TYR A 30 2.13 5.80 -6.14
N GLU A 31 1.19 4.97 -5.72
CA GLU A 31 -0.20 5.37 -5.49
C GLU A 31 -0.33 6.41 -4.38
N LEU A 32 0.36 6.21 -3.26
CA LEU A 32 0.40 7.18 -2.16
C LEU A 32 1.05 8.50 -2.60
N GLN A 33 2.09 8.46 -3.44
CA GLN A 33 2.69 9.67 -4.00
C GLN A 33 1.70 10.44 -4.87
N ARG A 34 0.96 9.75 -5.75
CA ARG A 34 -0.09 10.39 -6.56
C ARG A 34 -1.20 10.99 -5.69
N SER A 35 -1.60 10.31 -4.62
CA SER A 35 -2.55 10.85 -3.64
C SER A 35 -2.04 12.18 -3.07
N MET A 36 -0.78 12.23 -2.64
CA MET A 36 -0.18 13.46 -2.12
C MET A 36 -0.11 14.57 -3.19
N GLU A 37 0.33 14.25 -4.40
CA GLU A 37 0.42 15.21 -5.50
C GLU A 37 -0.95 15.81 -5.86
N GLN A 38 -2.00 14.99 -5.94
CA GLN A 38 -3.36 15.48 -6.20
C GLN A 38 -3.89 16.32 -5.04
N MET A 39 -3.57 15.97 -3.79
CA MET A 39 -3.95 16.77 -2.63
C MET A 39 -3.24 18.13 -2.58
N ASP A 40 -2.01 18.23 -3.06
CA ASP A 40 -1.24 19.48 -3.09
C ASP A 40 -1.77 20.47 -4.15
N HIS A 41 -2.36 19.95 -5.23
CA HIS A 41 -2.86 20.76 -6.35
C HIS A 41 -4.38 20.97 -6.37
N MET A 42 -5.17 20.22 -5.57
CA MET A 42 -6.62 20.39 -5.58
C MET A 42 -7.02 21.72 -4.95
N GLU A 43 -8.02 22.38 -5.54
CA GLU A 43 -8.61 23.58 -4.96
C GLU A 43 -9.77 23.19 -4.02
N GLU A 44 -9.65 23.56 -2.75
CA GLU A 44 -10.70 23.36 -1.75
C GLU A 44 -11.98 24.11 -2.16
N GLY A 45 -13.10 23.38 -2.30
CA GLY A 45 -14.36 23.95 -2.81
C GLY A 45 -14.38 24.28 -4.31
N GLY A 46 -13.35 23.89 -5.06
CA GLY A 46 -13.26 24.08 -6.50
C GLY A 46 -14.24 23.21 -7.29
N THR A 47 -14.48 23.56 -8.56
CA THR A 47 -15.44 22.85 -9.44
C THR A 47 -15.08 21.38 -9.68
N HIS A 48 -13.80 21.02 -9.56
CA HIS A 48 -13.30 19.66 -9.76
C HIS A 48 -13.04 18.89 -8.47
N PHE A 49 -13.26 19.51 -7.29
CA PHE A 49 -12.92 18.94 -5.99
C PHE A 49 -13.40 17.50 -5.82
N LYS A 50 -14.69 17.22 -6.11
CA LYS A 50 -15.28 15.88 -5.95
C LYS A 50 -14.63 14.82 -6.84
N PHE A 51 -14.22 15.20 -8.04
CA PHE A 51 -13.52 14.29 -8.94
C PHE A 51 -12.09 14.05 -8.47
N GLU A 52 -11.38 15.12 -8.08
CA GLU A 52 -10.00 15.06 -7.63
C GLU A 52 -9.84 14.28 -6.33
N ILE A 53 -10.70 14.51 -5.34
CA ILE A 53 -10.68 13.75 -4.08
C ILE A 53 -11.05 12.27 -4.31
N SER A 54 -11.90 11.95 -5.30
CA SER A 54 -12.21 10.55 -5.64
C SER A 54 -11.01 9.80 -6.24
N ASN A 55 -10.12 10.49 -6.94
CA ASN A 55 -8.85 9.91 -7.39
C ASN A 55 -7.96 9.58 -6.18
N VAL A 56 -7.86 10.50 -5.21
CA VAL A 56 -7.11 10.29 -3.97
C VAL A 56 -7.65 9.06 -3.22
N GLN A 57 -8.97 8.96 -3.04
CA GLN A 57 -9.62 7.80 -2.40
C GLN A 57 -9.30 6.50 -3.14
N THR A 58 -9.31 6.52 -4.47
CA THR A 58 -9.00 5.36 -5.31
C THR A 58 -7.58 4.88 -5.09
N TRP A 59 -6.58 5.77 -5.17
CA TRP A 59 -5.17 5.38 -5.00
C TRP A 59 -4.83 4.95 -3.58
N VAL A 60 -5.38 5.59 -2.55
CA VAL A 60 -5.15 5.14 -1.17
C VAL A 60 -5.82 3.77 -0.91
N SER A 61 -6.97 3.50 -1.53
CA SER A 61 -7.63 2.18 -1.44
C SER A 61 -6.88 1.10 -2.22
N ALA A 62 -6.25 1.45 -3.34
CA ALA A 62 -5.39 0.55 -4.08
C ALA A 62 -4.14 0.19 -3.27
N ALA A 63 -3.53 1.17 -2.58
CA ALA A 63 -2.36 0.92 -1.74
C ALA A 63 -2.68 -0.05 -0.58
N LEU A 64 -3.89 0.02 -0.02
CA LEU A 64 -4.38 -0.97 0.96
C LEU A 64 -4.51 -2.38 0.38
N THR A 65 -4.98 -2.46 -0.86
CA THR A 65 -5.13 -3.74 -1.59
C THR A 65 -3.77 -4.36 -1.84
N ASP A 66 -2.77 -3.56 -2.24
CA ASP A 66 -1.41 -4.04 -2.49
C ASP A 66 -0.75 -4.66 -1.27
N TYR A 67 -0.94 -4.07 -0.08
CA TYR A 67 -0.43 -4.67 1.16
C TYR A 67 -1.11 -6.01 1.47
N THR A 68 -2.40 -6.15 1.13
CA THR A 68 -3.14 -7.41 1.28
C THR A 68 -2.59 -8.46 0.30
N THR A 69 -2.43 -8.08 -0.98
CA THR A 69 -1.81 -8.91 -2.02
C THR A 69 -0.41 -9.38 -1.63
N CYS A 70 0.42 -8.49 -1.07
CA CYS A 70 1.74 -8.85 -0.53
C CYS A 70 1.63 -9.98 0.50
N THR A 71 0.69 -9.90 1.45
CA THR A 71 0.54 -10.95 2.47
C THR A 71 -0.04 -12.24 1.91
N ASP A 72 -0.96 -12.16 0.95
CA ASP A 72 -1.58 -13.32 0.29
C ASP A 72 -0.55 -14.10 -0.54
N GLY A 73 0.45 -13.41 -1.11
CA GLY A 73 1.58 -14.04 -1.79
C GLY A 73 2.38 -15.02 -0.91
N PHE A 74 2.29 -14.89 0.42
CA PHE A 74 2.92 -15.79 1.38
C PHE A 74 2.01 -16.92 1.89
N TYR A 75 0.78 -17.06 1.38
CA TYR A 75 -0.19 -18.05 1.87
C TYR A 75 0.36 -19.49 1.84
N ASN A 76 0.97 -19.88 0.72
CA ASN A 76 1.57 -21.22 0.54
C ASN A 76 3.05 -21.30 0.97
N VAL A 77 3.60 -20.24 1.56
CA VAL A 77 4.97 -20.22 2.07
C VAL A 77 4.96 -20.68 3.52
N ASN A 78 5.86 -21.62 3.84
CA ASN A 78 6.06 -22.12 5.20
C ASN A 78 6.30 -20.98 6.19
N GLU A 79 5.83 -21.17 7.42
CA GLU A 79 6.11 -20.22 8.50
C GLU A 79 7.61 -20.05 8.70
N GLY A 80 8.04 -18.80 8.90
CA GLY A 80 9.44 -18.46 8.96
C GLY A 80 9.67 -16.97 9.22
N ASN A 81 10.93 -16.63 9.49
CA ASN A 81 11.32 -15.25 9.84
C ASN A 81 10.97 -14.24 8.74
N VAL A 82 11.03 -14.66 7.47
CA VAL A 82 10.76 -13.79 6.31
C VAL A 82 9.28 -13.46 6.26
N LYS A 83 8.42 -14.47 6.27
CA LYS A 83 6.96 -14.31 6.31
C LYS A 83 6.53 -13.45 7.50
N ALA A 84 6.99 -13.76 8.71
CA ALA A 84 6.66 -13.00 9.91
C ALA A 84 7.06 -11.52 9.82
N LYS A 85 8.25 -11.22 9.28
CA LYS A 85 8.69 -9.84 9.06
C LYS A 85 7.84 -9.14 8.01
N VAL A 86 7.58 -9.77 6.87
CA VAL A 86 6.76 -9.19 5.79
C VAL A 86 5.35 -8.91 6.29
N SER A 87 4.69 -9.89 6.92
CA SER A 87 3.34 -9.71 7.47
C SER A 87 3.29 -8.58 8.50
N LYS A 88 4.29 -8.47 9.38
CA LYS A 88 4.37 -7.34 10.33
C LYS A 88 4.52 -5.99 9.62
N TYR A 89 5.37 -5.92 8.59
CA TYR A 89 5.52 -4.70 7.79
C TYR A 89 4.20 -4.34 7.11
N ALA A 90 3.58 -5.27 6.39
CA ALA A 90 2.33 -5.08 5.67
C ALA A 90 1.20 -4.62 6.60
N VAL A 91 0.99 -5.29 7.73
CA VAL A 91 -0.05 -4.89 8.71
C VAL A 91 0.16 -3.46 9.20
N ASN A 92 1.39 -3.08 9.52
CA ASN A 92 1.67 -1.72 10.00
C ASN A 92 1.35 -0.66 8.94
N VAL A 93 1.76 -0.87 7.69
CA VAL A 93 1.51 0.10 6.62
C VAL A 93 0.04 0.10 6.18
N SER A 94 -0.65 -1.05 6.21
CA SER A 94 -2.10 -1.12 6.01
C SER A 94 -2.86 -0.32 7.06
N GLN A 95 -2.47 -0.40 8.34
CA GLN A 95 -3.11 0.37 9.41
C GLN A 95 -2.94 1.88 9.20
N LEU A 96 -1.72 2.34 8.89
CA LEU A 96 -1.47 3.75 8.62
C LEU A 96 -2.25 4.25 7.40
N THR A 97 -2.31 3.44 6.34
CA THR A 97 -3.03 3.78 5.11
C THR A 97 -4.55 3.80 5.34
N SER A 98 -5.07 2.91 6.18
CA SER A 98 -6.49 2.90 6.56
C SER A 98 -6.88 4.13 7.40
N ILE A 99 -5.99 4.56 8.30
CA ILE A 99 -6.15 5.81 9.04
C ILE A 99 -6.18 7.00 8.07
N ALA A 100 -5.23 7.07 7.11
CA ALA A 100 -5.22 8.12 6.09
C ALA A 100 -6.50 8.12 5.25
N LEU A 101 -6.94 6.95 4.77
CA LEU A 101 -8.19 6.82 4.00
C LEU A 101 -9.41 7.30 4.81
N THR A 102 -9.43 7.04 6.11
CA THR A 102 -10.49 7.54 7.00
C THR A 102 -10.53 9.06 7.02
N PHE A 103 -9.38 9.73 7.14
CA PHE A 103 -9.32 11.19 7.10
C PHE A 103 -9.71 11.74 5.73
N ILE A 104 -9.24 11.12 4.65
CA ILE A 104 -9.56 11.52 3.26
C ILE A 104 -11.07 11.42 3.01
N ASN A 105 -11.71 10.32 3.45
CA ASN A 105 -13.15 10.15 3.31
C ASN A 105 -13.92 11.22 4.09
N ARG A 106 -13.50 11.53 5.33
CA ARG A 106 -14.13 12.59 6.14
C ARG A 106 -13.98 13.97 5.50
N TYR A 107 -12.83 14.24 4.90
CA TYR A 107 -12.59 15.48 4.18
C TYR A 107 -13.47 15.57 2.93
N ALA A 108 -13.57 14.48 2.15
CA ALA A 108 -14.45 14.40 0.99
C ALA A 108 -15.93 14.63 1.35
N ASP A 109 -16.41 14.03 2.44
CA ASP A 109 -17.80 14.16 2.92
C ASP A 109 -18.15 15.58 3.39
N SER A 110 -17.15 16.43 3.62
CA SER A 110 -17.36 17.81 4.07
C SER A 110 -17.73 18.77 2.92
N TYR A 111 -17.76 18.29 1.66
CA TYR A 111 -18.00 19.06 0.42
C TYR A 111 -19.05 18.40 -0.51
#